data_AF-A0A7S3Z5E0-F1
#
_entry.id   AF-A0A7S3Z5E0-F1
#
_cell.length_a   1.000
_cell.length_b   1.000
_cell.length_c   1.000
_cell.angle_alpha   90.00
_cell.angle_beta   90.00
_cell.angle_gamma   90.00
#
_symmetry.space_group_name_H-M   'P 1'
#
loop_
_entity.id
_entity.type
_entity.pdbx_description
1 polymer ?
#
loop_
_entity_poly.entity_id
_entity_poly.type
_entity_poly.pdbx_seq_one_letter_code
_entity_poly.pdbx_strand_id
1 'polypeptide(L)'
;FITGKKVPGIDVGPWAEADYDVILIDEKGTETLAREFAKELKPGDCYYLRGNVGSGKTVFSRAFVREAYEDDTVSVTSPTFTLVNVYDDLEAAPPIHHYDLYRIQNLDQLSRLNLGETLPKVVSLIEWPEAVDKREAVEERLELWFETVSEDEIELEIERDTEVEPEEGSEYEDLLPRRVKFFVIGNTWRDRLERVMDRVAQMDEADTME
;
A
#
# COMPACT_ATOMS: atom_id res chain seq x y z
N PHE A 1 -7.75 -14.62 1.63
CA PHE A 1 -6.73 -13.64 1.19
C PHE A 1 -7.22 -12.19 1.21
N ILE A 2 -8.51 -11.90 1.37
CA ILE A 2 -9.04 -10.60 1.83
C ILE A 2 -10.38 -10.82 2.54
N THR A 3 -10.52 -10.34 3.78
CA THR A 3 -11.88 -10.06 4.29
C THR A 3 -12.13 -8.57 4.07
N GLY A 4 -13.00 -8.23 3.12
CA GLY A 4 -13.23 -6.83 2.75
C GLY A 4 -14.54 -6.63 2.02
N LYS A 5 -15.46 -5.87 2.62
CA LYS A 5 -16.72 -5.46 2.00
C LYS A 5 -16.54 -4.13 1.29
N LYS A 6 -17.19 -3.97 0.13
CA LYS A 6 -17.52 -2.64 -0.42
C LYS A 6 -18.36 -1.89 0.62
N VAL A 7 -17.82 -0.85 1.25
CA VAL A 7 -18.59 0.03 2.13
C VAL A 7 -19.26 1.07 1.24
N PRO A 8 -20.60 1.08 1.07
CA PRO A 8 -21.25 2.06 0.20
C PRO A 8 -21.11 3.45 0.80
N GLY A 9 -20.50 4.36 0.03
CA GLY A 9 -20.05 5.67 0.50
C GLY A 9 -21.08 6.51 1.24
N ILE A 10 -20.63 7.14 2.32
CA ILE A 10 -21.28 8.28 2.97
C ILE A 10 -20.25 9.41 3.10
N ASP A 11 -20.59 10.57 2.55
CA ASP A 11 -19.83 11.82 2.67
C ASP A 11 -19.96 12.40 4.09
N VAL A 12 -18.91 12.32 4.93
CA VAL A 12 -18.87 12.90 6.30
C VAL A 12 -17.48 13.35 6.77
N GLY A 13 -16.83 14.28 6.06
CA GLY A 13 -15.72 15.06 6.63
C GLY A 13 -14.52 14.23 7.15
N PRO A 14 -13.72 14.73 8.12
CA PRO A 14 -12.42 14.15 8.48
C PRO A 14 -12.47 12.81 9.25
N TRP A 15 -13.65 12.18 9.31
CA TRP A 15 -13.92 10.84 9.86
C TRP A 15 -14.45 9.89 8.78
N ALA A 16 -14.16 10.17 7.50
CA ALA A 16 -14.67 9.43 6.36
C ALA A 16 -14.36 7.93 6.46
N GLU A 17 -15.38 7.10 6.18
CA GLU A 17 -15.21 5.68 5.88
C GLU A 17 -14.22 5.56 4.70
N ALA A 18 -13.28 4.62 4.81
CA ALA A 18 -12.34 4.35 3.74
C ALA A 18 -13.09 3.93 2.47
N ASP A 19 -12.57 4.26 1.28
CA ASP A 19 -13.15 3.80 0.02
C ASP A 19 -13.14 2.26 -0.05
N TYR A 20 -12.12 1.63 0.53
CA TYR A 20 -12.03 0.19 0.80
C TYR A 20 -11.36 -0.07 2.15
N ASP A 21 -11.78 -1.14 2.81
CA ASP A 21 -11.17 -1.66 4.04
C ASP A 21 -11.01 -3.18 3.89
N VAL A 22 -9.77 -3.67 3.96
CA VAL A 22 -9.44 -5.08 3.72
C VAL A 22 -8.51 -5.62 4.79
N ILE A 23 -8.68 -6.89 5.15
CA ILE A 23 -7.73 -7.62 5.98
C ILE A 23 -6.88 -8.54 5.11
N LEU A 24 -5.58 -8.34 5.16
CA LEU A 24 -4.56 -9.19 4.54
C LEU A 24 -4.11 -10.19 5.60
N ILE A 25 -4.29 -11.47 5.33
CA ILE A 25 -4.05 -12.55 6.31
C ILE A 25 -2.56 -12.78 6.60
N ASP A 26 -1.69 -12.45 5.65
CA ASP A 26 -0.25 -12.68 5.73
C ASP A 26 0.54 -11.69 4.85
N GLU A 27 1.87 -11.82 4.87
CA GLU A 27 2.76 -11.08 3.97
C GLU A 27 2.41 -11.31 2.49
N LYS A 28 2.09 -12.54 2.09
CA LYS A 28 1.71 -12.88 0.70
C LYS A 28 0.48 -12.10 0.24
N GLY A 29 -0.51 -11.89 1.09
CA GLY A 29 -1.66 -11.03 0.80
C GLY A 29 -1.25 -9.58 0.53
N THR A 30 -0.28 -9.06 1.29
CA THR A 30 0.32 -7.73 1.06
C THR A 30 1.05 -7.66 -0.28
N GLU A 31 1.80 -8.69 -0.61
CA GLU A 31 2.50 -8.79 -1.89
C GLU A 31 1.53 -8.86 -3.07
N THR A 32 0.53 -9.75 -3.01
CA THR A 32 -0.50 -9.87 -4.05
C THR A 32 -1.22 -8.55 -4.31
N LEU A 33 -1.63 -7.86 -3.24
CA LEU A 33 -2.25 -6.55 -3.34
C LEU A 33 -1.32 -5.54 -4.04
N ALA A 34 -0.05 -5.47 -3.64
CA ALA A 34 0.93 -4.57 -4.23
C ALA A 34 1.18 -4.86 -5.72
N ARG A 35 1.25 -6.14 -6.11
CA ARG A 35 1.39 -6.58 -7.50
C ARG A 35 0.20 -6.12 -8.35
N GLU A 36 -1.03 -6.24 -7.82
CA GLU A 36 -2.22 -5.80 -8.55
C GLU A 36 -2.28 -4.28 -8.76
N PHE A 37 -1.77 -3.49 -7.82
CA PHE A 37 -1.62 -2.04 -8.01
C PHE A 37 -0.54 -1.70 -9.04
N ALA A 38 0.58 -2.41 -9.05
CA ALA A 38 1.66 -2.19 -10.02
C ALA A 38 1.17 -2.35 -11.47
N LYS A 39 0.23 -3.27 -11.73
CA LYS A 39 -0.35 -3.49 -13.07
C LYS A 39 -1.18 -2.31 -13.60
N GLU A 40 -1.60 -1.38 -12.75
CA GLU A 40 -2.42 -0.23 -13.15
C GLU A 40 -1.62 1.06 -13.28
N LEU A 41 -0.33 1.08 -12.96
CA LEU A 41 0.46 2.30 -12.78
C LEU A 41 0.48 3.22 -14.01
N LYS A 42 0.59 4.52 -13.75
CA LYS A 42 0.72 5.60 -14.72
C LYS A 42 1.76 6.61 -14.22
N PRO A 43 2.52 7.25 -15.13
CA PRO A 43 3.40 8.35 -14.75
C PRO A 43 2.64 9.42 -13.95
N GLY A 44 3.22 9.89 -12.85
CA GLY A 44 2.63 10.88 -11.97
C GLY A 44 1.75 10.29 -10.86
N ASP A 45 1.53 8.97 -10.84
CA ASP A 45 0.83 8.33 -9.73
C ASP A 45 1.56 8.48 -8.42
N CYS A 46 0.81 8.78 -7.36
CA CYS A 46 1.34 8.94 -6.02
C CYS A 46 0.58 8.08 -5.01
N TYR A 47 1.32 7.24 -4.29
CA TYR A 47 0.84 6.38 -3.23
C TYR A 47 1.40 6.85 -1.89
N TYR A 48 0.52 7.20 -0.97
CA TYR A 48 0.86 7.59 0.39
C TYR A 48 0.70 6.39 1.31
N LEU A 49 1.81 5.86 1.81
CA LEU A 49 1.84 4.67 2.65
C LEU A 49 1.97 5.10 4.11
N ARG A 50 0.88 4.98 4.86
CA ARG A 50 0.79 5.34 6.28
C ARG A 50 0.70 4.08 7.15
N GLY A 51 1.14 4.18 8.39
CA GLY A 51 1.04 3.10 9.35
C GLY A 51 2.27 3.01 10.24
N ASN A 52 2.17 2.25 11.32
CA ASN A 52 3.24 2.11 12.30
C ASN A 52 4.48 1.39 11.73
N VAL A 53 5.60 1.44 12.47
CA VAL A 53 6.77 0.61 12.14
C VAL A 53 6.36 -0.86 12.14
N GLY A 54 6.79 -1.63 11.13
CA GLY A 54 6.42 -3.04 10.98
C GLY A 54 5.04 -3.29 10.35
N SER A 55 4.30 -2.25 9.96
CA SER A 55 2.94 -2.39 9.40
C SER A 55 2.88 -2.95 7.97
N GLY A 56 4.00 -3.28 7.33
CA GLY A 56 4.04 -3.83 5.97
C GLY A 56 4.17 -2.81 4.82
N LYS A 57 4.39 -1.52 5.10
CA LYS A 57 4.60 -0.49 4.05
C LYS A 57 5.74 -0.84 3.08
N THR A 58 6.92 -1.18 3.61
CA THR A 58 8.08 -1.55 2.78
C THR A 58 7.88 -2.88 2.05
N VAL A 59 7.12 -3.82 2.63
CA VAL A 59 6.73 -5.08 1.95
C VAL A 59 5.90 -4.76 0.71
N PHE A 60 4.89 -3.88 0.86
CA PHE A 60 4.10 -3.38 -0.26
C PHE A 60 4.99 -2.72 -1.33
N SER A 61 5.86 -1.78 -0.94
CA SER A 61 6.75 -1.09 -1.90
C SER A 61 7.67 -2.04 -2.66
N ARG A 62 8.21 -3.06 -1.97
CA ARG A 62 9.08 -4.08 -2.57
C ARG A 62 8.35 -4.91 -3.60
N ALA A 63 7.19 -5.46 -3.25
CA ALA A 63 6.39 -6.26 -4.18
C ALA A 63 5.88 -5.40 -5.36
N PHE A 64 5.49 -4.15 -5.11
CA PHE A 64 5.07 -3.21 -6.14
C PHE A 64 6.17 -2.96 -7.18
N VAL A 65 7.38 -2.59 -6.74
CA VAL A 65 8.49 -2.27 -7.65
C VAL A 65 8.92 -3.50 -8.44
N ARG A 66 9.02 -4.67 -7.79
CA ARG A 66 9.38 -5.93 -8.46
C ARG A 66 8.37 -6.32 -9.54
N GLU A 67 7.08 -6.17 -9.26
CA GLU A 67 6.04 -6.44 -10.26
C GLU A 67 6.07 -5.43 -11.40
N ALA A 68 6.20 -4.14 -11.09
CA ALA A 68 6.20 -3.08 -12.09
C ALA A 68 7.30 -3.27 -13.14
N TYR A 69 8.47 -3.76 -12.71
CA TYR A 69 9.61 -4.04 -13.58
C TYR A 69 9.70 -5.52 -14.03
N GLU A 70 8.72 -6.34 -13.66
CA GLU A 70 8.70 -7.78 -13.95
C GLU A 70 10.00 -8.51 -13.53
N ASP A 71 10.60 -8.09 -12.40
CA ASP A 71 11.89 -8.59 -11.92
C ASP A 71 11.91 -8.70 -10.37
N ASP A 72 11.76 -9.93 -9.87
CA ASP A 72 11.82 -10.23 -8.44
C ASP A 72 13.24 -10.08 -7.83
N THR A 73 14.28 -9.92 -8.66
CA THR A 73 15.66 -9.76 -8.19
C THR A 73 16.01 -8.31 -7.85
N VAL A 74 15.16 -7.34 -8.23
CA VAL A 74 15.36 -5.93 -7.90
C VAL A 74 15.48 -5.75 -6.39
N SER A 75 16.56 -5.08 -5.98
CA SER A 75 16.84 -4.77 -4.58
C SER A 75 16.00 -3.58 -4.13
N VAL A 76 14.92 -3.87 -3.41
CA VAL A 76 14.04 -2.85 -2.82
C VAL A 76 14.15 -2.93 -1.31
N THR A 77 14.67 -1.87 -0.73
CA THR A 77 14.87 -1.73 0.72
C THR A 77 14.20 -0.43 1.19
N SER A 78 13.88 -0.34 2.48
CA SER A 78 13.35 0.91 3.04
C SER A 78 14.40 2.03 2.90
N PRO A 79 14.06 3.16 2.24
CA PRO A 79 14.97 4.27 2.04
C PRO A 79 15.08 5.17 3.29
N THR A 80 14.83 4.66 4.50
CA THR A 80 14.86 5.46 5.74
C THR A 80 16.13 6.34 5.88
N PHE A 81 17.29 5.86 5.41
CA PHE A 81 18.56 6.60 5.49
C PHE A 81 18.91 7.37 4.20
N THR A 82 18.52 6.87 3.04
CA THR A 82 18.74 7.51 1.74
C THR A 82 17.68 8.57 1.44
N LEU A 83 16.57 8.59 2.19
CA LEU A 83 15.32 9.33 2.02
C LEU A 83 14.55 8.97 0.74
N VAL A 84 15.26 8.65 -0.33
CA VAL A 84 14.70 8.18 -1.59
C VAL A 84 15.58 7.09 -2.22
N ASN A 85 14.94 6.03 -2.71
CA ASN A 85 15.52 5.11 -3.68
C ASN A 85 14.87 5.39 -5.04
N VAL A 86 15.70 5.52 -6.08
CA VAL A 86 15.26 5.79 -7.45
C VAL A 86 15.44 4.53 -8.28
N TYR A 87 14.39 4.15 -8.99
CA TYR A 87 14.36 3.06 -9.95
C TYR A 87 14.03 3.68 -11.31
N ASP A 88 15.04 3.86 -12.17
CA ASP A 88 14.89 4.57 -13.46
C ASP A 88 15.69 3.95 -14.61
N ASP A 89 16.46 2.89 -14.33
CA ASP A 89 17.32 2.16 -15.25
C ASP A 89 16.74 0.79 -15.67
N LEU A 90 15.51 0.51 -15.27
CA LEU A 90 14.78 -0.72 -15.55
C LEU A 90 13.72 -0.49 -16.64
N GLU A 91 13.59 -1.45 -17.55
CA GLU A 91 12.58 -1.45 -18.61
C GLU A 91 11.24 -2.01 -18.06
N ALA A 92 10.14 -1.86 -18.81
CA ALA A 92 8.77 -2.30 -18.50
C ALA A 92 7.86 -1.33 -17.71
N ALA A 93 8.40 -0.42 -16.91
CA ALA A 93 7.62 0.61 -16.21
C ALA A 93 8.23 2.02 -16.27
N PRO A 94 7.43 3.09 -16.09
CA PRO A 94 7.92 4.43 -15.81
C PRO A 94 8.86 4.44 -14.58
N PRO A 95 9.71 5.48 -14.43
CA PRO A 95 10.54 5.61 -13.24
C PRO A 95 9.71 5.57 -11.96
N ILE A 96 10.17 4.80 -10.97
CA ILE A 96 9.56 4.71 -9.65
C ILE A 96 10.51 5.33 -8.63
N HIS A 97 9.99 6.23 -7.82
CA HIS A 97 10.70 6.78 -6.67
C HIS A 97 10.04 6.30 -5.38
N HIS A 98 10.81 5.60 -4.55
CA HIS A 98 10.38 5.17 -3.22
C HIS A 98 10.99 6.12 -2.19
N TYR A 99 10.13 6.87 -1.51
CA TYR A 99 10.48 7.80 -0.45
C TYR A 99 10.14 7.23 0.92
N ASP A 100 10.96 7.56 1.92
CA ASP A 100 10.65 7.35 3.33
C ASP A 100 10.97 8.63 4.09
N LEU A 101 9.91 9.31 4.53
CA LEU A 101 10.01 10.62 5.17
C LEU A 101 9.99 10.56 6.70
N TYR A 102 10.07 9.36 7.30
CA TYR A 102 10.00 9.15 8.75
C TYR A 102 11.02 10.01 9.53
N ARG A 103 12.19 10.25 8.93
CA ARG A 103 13.30 10.99 9.55
C ARG A 103 13.37 12.47 9.17
N ILE A 104 12.45 12.97 8.35
CA ILE A 104 12.44 14.39 7.98
C ILE A 104 12.00 15.22 9.20
N GLN A 105 12.87 16.12 9.65
CA GLN A 105 12.64 16.90 10.87
C GLN A 105 12.16 18.32 10.59
N ASN A 106 12.32 18.82 9.36
CA ASN A 106 11.98 20.19 8.99
C ASN A 106 11.79 20.36 7.48
N LEU A 107 11.18 21.49 7.09
CA LEU A 107 10.87 21.84 5.71
C LEU A 107 12.12 22.04 4.82
N ASP A 108 13.29 22.39 5.38
CA ASP A 108 14.53 22.53 4.60
C ASP A 108 15.08 21.18 4.13
N GLN A 109 14.88 20.12 4.91
CA GLN A 109 15.21 18.77 4.46
C GLN A 109 14.23 18.28 3.40
N LEU A 110 12.93 18.55 3.58
CA LEU A 110 11.89 18.17 2.63
C LEU A 110 12.10 18.86 1.27
N SER A 111 12.39 20.16 1.27
CA SER A 111 12.54 20.95 0.04
C SER A 111 13.70 20.46 -0.85
N ARG A 112 14.73 19.85 -0.26
CA ARG A 112 15.85 19.23 -1.00
C ARG A 112 15.44 18.01 -1.82
N LEU A 113 14.33 17.36 -1.48
CA LEU A 113 13.78 16.26 -2.27
C LEU A 113 13.08 16.76 -3.54
N ASN A 114 12.83 18.06 -3.66
CA ASN A 114 12.23 18.71 -4.83
C ASN A 114 10.96 17.98 -5.33
N LEU A 115 10.08 17.66 -4.38
CA LEU A 115 8.91 16.81 -4.62
C LEU A 115 7.99 17.43 -5.68
N GLY A 116 7.73 18.74 -5.62
CA GLY A 116 6.85 19.42 -6.57
C GLY A 116 7.26 19.30 -8.04
N GLU A 117 8.56 19.21 -8.34
CA GLU A 117 9.04 19.03 -9.72
C GLU A 117 9.17 17.55 -10.14
N THR A 118 9.28 16.66 -9.16
CA THR A 118 9.61 15.25 -9.38
C THR A 118 8.37 14.39 -9.47
N LEU A 119 7.45 14.52 -8.50
CA LEU A 119 6.26 13.68 -8.38
C LEU A 119 5.41 13.64 -9.65
N PRO A 120 5.20 14.73 -10.42
CA PRO A 120 4.41 14.68 -11.66
C PRO A 120 5.01 13.83 -12.80
N LYS A 121 6.28 13.43 -12.69
CA LYS A 121 7.03 12.74 -13.77
C LYS A 121 7.24 11.26 -13.52
N VAL A 122 7.04 10.81 -12.28
CA VAL A 122 7.42 9.46 -11.81
C VAL A 122 6.25 8.83 -11.07
N VAL A 123 6.28 7.52 -10.92
CA VAL A 123 5.41 6.84 -9.94
C VAL A 123 6.08 6.98 -8.57
N SER A 124 5.32 7.39 -7.56
CA SER A 124 5.89 7.71 -6.25
C SER A 124 5.25 6.87 -5.15
N LEU A 125 6.07 6.12 -4.42
CA LEU A 125 5.71 5.42 -3.20
C LEU A 125 6.25 6.21 -2.02
N ILE A 126 5.39 6.86 -1.22
CA ILE A 126 5.83 7.72 -0.11
C ILE A 126 5.43 7.10 1.21
N GLU A 127 6.39 6.50 1.91
CA GLU A 127 6.23 6.10 3.30
C GLU A 127 6.32 7.29 4.24
N TRP A 128 5.47 7.30 5.27
CA TRP A 128 5.38 8.37 6.27
C TRP A 128 5.15 9.78 5.69
N PRO A 129 4.11 9.98 4.87
CA PRO A 129 3.85 11.25 4.20
C PRO A 129 3.43 12.39 5.15
N GLU A 130 3.39 12.18 6.47
CA GLU A 130 3.09 13.22 7.48
C GLU A 130 4.03 14.42 7.41
N ALA A 131 5.26 14.22 6.94
CA ALA A 131 6.23 15.29 6.76
C ALA A 131 5.94 16.17 5.54
N VAL A 132 5.10 15.73 4.59
CA VAL A 132 4.80 16.51 3.38
C VAL A 132 4.01 17.76 3.77
N ASP A 133 4.50 18.93 3.37
CA ASP A 133 3.79 20.19 3.59
C ASP A 133 2.44 20.15 2.86
N LYS A 134 1.39 20.69 3.49
CA LYS A 134 0.04 20.73 2.89
C LYS A 134 0.00 21.41 1.51
N ARG A 135 0.93 22.33 1.23
CA ARG A 135 1.06 23.02 -0.06
C ARG A 135 1.73 22.17 -1.13
N GLU A 136 2.47 21.14 -0.72
CA GLU A 136 3.17 20.19 -1.61
C GLU A 136 2.45 18.83 -1.69
N ALA A 137 1.35 18.67 -0.94
CA ALA A 137 0.53 17.48 -0.99
C ALA A 137 -0.04 17.28 -2.40
N VAL A 138 0.11 16.07 -2.93
CA VAL A 138 -0.36 15.72 -4.28
C VAL A 138 -1.88 15.63 -4.27
N GLU A 139 -2.58 16.42 -5.08
CA GLU A 139 -4.06 16.47 -5.09
C GLU A 139 -4.69 15.19 -5.67
N GLU A 140 -3.98 14.48 -6.55
CA GLU A 140 -4.40 13.22 -7.16
C GLU A 140 -3.52 12.08 -6.64
N ARG A 141 -3.98 11.38 -5.60
CA ARG A 141 -3.21 10.32 -4.92
C ARG A 141 -4.10 9.25 -4.31
N LEU A 142 -3.50 8.10 -4.05
CA LEU A 142 -4.11 7.03 -3.26
C LEU A 142 -3.39 6.95 -1.91
N GLU A 143 -4.11 7.04 -0.80
CA GLU A 143 -3.55 6.77 0.52
C GLU A 143 -3.89 5.35 0.98
N LEU A 144 -2.90 4.63 1.46
CA LEU A 144 -3.01 3.30 2.05
C LEU A 144 -2.61 3.41 3.52
N TRP A 145 -3.52 3.05 4.41
CA TRP A 145 -3.29 3.08 5.85
C TRP A 145 -3.18 1.65 6.35
N PHE A 146 -1.97 1.28 6.77
CA PHE A 146 -1.64 -0.05 7.27
C PHE A 146 -1.76 -0.08 8.80
N GLU A 147 -2.61 -0.97 9.30
CA GLU A 147 -2.88 -1.20 10.71
C GLU A 147 -2.57 -2.67 11.05
N THR A 148 -1.95 -2.90 12.21
CA THR A 148 -1.84 -4.24 12.79
C THR A 148 -3.19 -4.65 13.35
N VAL A 149 -3.63 -5.87 13.06
CA VAL A 149 -4.89 -6.40 13.58
C VAL A 149 -4.61 -7.25 14.83
N SER A 150 -5.46 -7.13 15.84
CA SER A 150 -5.36 -8.00 17.03
C SER A 150 -5.98 -9.38 16.78
N GLU A 151 -5.55 -10.39 17.53
CA GLU A 151 -6.13 -11.75 17.48
C GLU A 151 -7.66 -11.73 17.68
N ASP A 152 -8.17 -10.92 18.61
CA ASP A 152 -9.61 -10.76 18.85
C ASP A 152 -10.38 -10.20 17.63
N GLU A 153 -9.76 -9.28 16.87
CA GLU A 153 -10.36 -8.75 15.63
C GLU A 153 -10.33 -9.79 14.50
N ILE A 154 -9.32 -10.65 14.48
CA ILE A 154 -9.18 -11.73 13.51
C ILE A 154 -10.28 -12.78 13.73
N GLU A 155 -10.51 -13.20 14.97
CA GLU A 155 -11.56 -14.19 15.30
C GLU A 155 -12.97 -13.70 14.92
N LEU A 156 -13.29 -12.42 15.17
CA LEU A 156 -14.60 -11.86 14.83
C LEU A 156 -14.88 -11.80 13.31
N GLU A 157 -13.83 -11.69 12.51
CA GLU A 157 -13.92 -11.67 11.05
C GLU A 157 -13.85 -13.08 10.45
N ILE A 158 -13.06 -14.00 11.03
CA ILE A 158 -12.92 -15.41 10.59
C ILE A 158 -14.10 -16.28 11.04
N GLU A 159 -14.75 -16.02 12.17
CA GLU A 159 -16.00 -16.70 12.57
C GLU A 159 -17.15 -16.50 11.55
N ARG A 160 -16.97 -15.62 10.56
CA ARG A 160 -17.89 -15.44 9.43
C ARG A 160 -17.52 -16.20 8.17
N ASP A 161 -16.28 -16.66 8.01
CA ASP A 161 -15.80 -17.48 6.88
C ASP A 161 -14.73 -18.48 7.37
N THR A 162 -15.19 -19.68 7.75
CA THR A 162 -14.43 -20.94 7.98
C THR A 162 -13.45 -21.06 9.15
N GLU A 163 -13.62 -22.13 9.94
CA GLU A 163 -12.74 -22.60 11.03
C GLU A 163 -11.36 -23.00 10.49
N VAL A 164 -10.31 -22.25 10.83
CA VAL A 164 -8.91 -22.67 10.65
C VAL A 164 -8.22 -22.54 12.00
N GLU A 165 -7.91 -23.66 12.66
CA GLU A 165 -7.08 -23.67 13.86
C GLU A 165 -5.59 -23.63 13.47
N PRO A 166 -4.76 -22.78 14.10
CA PRO A 166 -3.33 -22.72 13.79
C PRO A 166 -2.54 -23.86 14.47
N GLU A 167 -1.57 -24.46 13.76
CA GLU A 167 -0.64 -25.45 14.32
C GLU A 167 0.50 -24.79 15.12
N GLU A 168 0.74 -25.19 16.36
CA GLU A 168 1.81 -24.63 17.20
C GLU A 168 3.23 -24.83 16.60
N GLY A 169 3.99 -23.73 16.45
CA GLY A 169 5.45 -23.78 16.25
C GLY A 169 6.05 -23.29 14.92
N SER A 170 5.33 -22.54 14.08
CA SER A 170 5.90 -21.91 12.88
C SER A 170 6.45 -20.49 13.18
N GLU A 171 7.18 -19.89 12.24
CA GLU A 171 7.79 -18.55 12.34
C GLU A 171 6.72 -17.43 12.35
N TYR A 172 5.90 -17.38 13.39
CA TYR A 172 4.65 -16.60 13.50
C TYR A 172 4.77 -15.06 13.53
N GLU A 173 5.97 -14.48 13.50
CA GLU A 173 6.12 -13.01 13.46
C GLU A 173 5.83 -12.43 12.07
N ASP A 174 5.97 -13.22 11.00
CA ASP A 174 5.65 -12.82 9.61
C ASP A 174 4.19 -13.15 9.19
N LEU A 175 3.41 -13.73 10.11
CA LEU A 175 2.06 -14.26 9.88
C LEU A 175 0.94 -13.43 10.52
N LEU A 176 1.25 -12.21 11.00
CA LEU A 176 0.23 -11.37 11.62
C LEU A 176 -0.62 -10.64 10.56
N PRO A 177 -1.95 -10.83 10.58
CA PRO A 177 -2.86 -10.11 9.70
C PRO A 177 -2.74 -8.59 9.82
N ARG A 178 -2.96 -7.92 8.70
CA ARG A 178 -2.87 -6.46 8.58
C ARG A 178 -4.14 -5.94 7.95
N ARG A 179 -4.72 -4.90 8.53
CA ARG A 179 -5.83 -4.17 7.92
C ARG A 179 -5.25 -3.05 7.07
N VAL A 180 -5.73 -2.92 5.83
CA VAL A 180 -5.34 -1.85 4.92
C VAL A 180 -6.59 -1.08 4.50
N LYS A 181 -6.61 0.21 4.84
CA LYS A 181 -7.66 1.14 4.43
C LYS A 181 -7.19 1.99 3.27
N PHE A 182 -8.06 2.19 2.29
CA PHE A 182 -7.77 2.95 1.07
C PHE A 182 -8.57 4.25 1.05
N PHE A 183 -7.90 5.34 0.72
CA PHE A 183 -8.51 6.66 0.59
C PHE A 183 -8.11 7.27 -0.74
N VAL A 184 -9.09 7.50 -1.61
CA VAL A 184 -8.93 8.16 -2.89
C VAL A 184 -8.99 9.66 -2.71
N ILE A 185 -7.89 10.34 -3.01
CA ILE A 185 -7.85 11.80 -3.04
C ILE A 185 -7.79 12.24 -4.50
N GLY A 186 -8.76 13.07 -4.89
CA GLY A 186 -8.99 13.43 -6.28
C GLY A 186 -9.94 12.44 -6.99
N ASN A 187 -9.77 12.29 -8.30
CA ASN A 187 -10.67 11.49 -9.15
C ASN A 187 -9.95 10.37 -9.92
N THR A 188 -8.64 10.47 -10.08
CA THR A 188 -7.84 9.56 -10.93
C THR A 188 -7.85 8.11 -10.48
N TRP A 189 -8.05 7.87 -9.18
CA TRP A 189 -7.91 6.56 -8.56
C TRP A 189 -9.22 5.79 -8.39
N ARG A 190 -10.40 6.42 -8.51
CA ARG A 190 -11.69 5.77 -8.18
C ARG A 190 -11.92 4.48 -8.97
N ASP A 191 -11.96 4.57 -10.30
CA ASP A 191 -12.22 3.42 -11.18
C ASP A 191 -11.07 2.41 -11.17
N ARG A 192 -9.83 2.88 -10.93
CA ARG A 192 -8.64 2.04 -10.88
C ARG A 192 -8.62 1.19 -9.62
N LEU A 193 -8.95 1.81 -8.49
CA LEU A 193 -9.06 1.14 -7.20
C LEU A 193 -10.13 0.05 -7.26
N GLU A 194 -11.30 0.35 -7.83
CA GLU A 194 -12.37 -0.65 -8.00
C GLU A 194 -11.88 -1.85 -8.83
N ARG A 195 -11.20 -1.62 -9.96
CA ARG A 195 -10.64 -2.72 -10.77
C ARG A 195 -9.59 -3.55 -10.03
N VAL A 196 -8.71 -2.92 -9.26
CA VAL A 196 -7.71 -3.64 -8.46
C VAL A 196 -8.44 -4.53 -7.46
N MET A 197 -9.40 -3.98 -6.73
CA MET A 197 -10.15 -4.71 -5.70
C MET A 197 -10.96 -5.87 -6.28
N ASP A 198 -11.60 -5.68 -7.43
CA ASP A 198 -12.32 -6.75 -8.13
C ASP A 198 -11.37 -7.91 -8.52
N ARG A 199 -10.16 -7.62 -9.00
CA ARG A 199 -9.18 -8.65 -9.34
C ARG A 199 -8.71 -9.42 -8.11
N VAL A 200 -8.42 -8.72 -7.02
CA VAL A 200 -7.94 -9.39 -5.82
C VAL A 200 -9.04 -10.25 -5.18
N ALA A 201 -10.30 -9.78 -5.18
CA ALA A 201 -11.44 -10.57 -4.70
C ALA A 201 -11.65 -11.86 -5.51
N GLN A 202 -11.51 -11.80 -6.84
CA GLN A 202 -11.63 -12.98 -7.71
C GLN A 202 -10.53 -14.01 -7.49
N MET A 203 -9.33 -13.58 -7.10
CA MET A 203 -8.23 -14.50 -6.77
C MET A 203 -8.52 -15.29 -5.49
N ASP A 204 -9.15 -14.65 -4.51
CA ASP A 204 -9.51 -15.30 -3.24
C ASP A 204 -10.57 -16.40 -3.44
N GLU A 205 -11.56 -16.12 -4.30
CA GLU A 205 -12.58 -17.12 -4.67
C GLU A 205 -11.96 -18.34 -5.35
N ALA A 206 -10.94 -18.16 -6.18
CA ALA A 206 -10.25 -19.25 -6.87
C ALA A 206 -9.41 -20.11 -5.92
N ASP A 207 -8.66 -19.50 -5.01
CA ASP A 207 -7.83 -20.21 -4.01
C ASP A 207 -8.69 -20.99 -2.99
N THR A 208 -9.94 -20.58 -2.74
CA THR A 208 -10.86 -21.27 -1.81
C THR A 208 -11.53 -22.50 -2.43
N MET A 209 -11.45 -22.68 -3.75
CA MET A 209 -12.06 -23.81 -4.49
C MET A 209 -11.09 -24.97 -4.80
N GLU A 210 -9.79 -24.82 -4.53
CA GLU A 210 -8.76 -25.89 -4.65
C GLU A 210 -8.52 -26.62 -3.33
#